data_AF-X5WN00-F1
#
_entry.id   AF-X5WN00-F1
#
_cell.length_a   1.000
_cell.length_b   1.000
_cell.length_c   1.000
_cell.angle_alpha   90.00
_cell.angle_beta   90.00
_cell.angle_gamma   90.00
#
_symmetry.space_group_name_H-M   'P 1'
#
loop_
_entity.id
_entity.type
_entity.pdbx_description
1 polymer ?
#
loop_
_entity_poly.entity_id
_entity_poly.type
_entity_poly.pdbx_seq_one_letter_code
_entity_poly.pdbx_strand_id
1 'polypeptide(L)'
;SARYPRLTGWAEDAIEQTLTFFRLPRQHHKHLKSTNMLERLNEEIRRRTYVVRIFPNTESCLRLVRALAVETNENWMEANRYI
;
A
#
# COMPACT_ATOMS: atom_id res chain seq x y z
N SER A 1 -11.56 2.91 -27.40
CA SER A 1 -10.18 2.39 -27.51
C SER A 1 -10.22 0.87 -27.32
N ALA A 2 -9.83 0.07 -28.32
CA ALA A 2 -10.11 -1.38 -28.33
C ALA A 2 -9.12 -2.25 -27.52
N ARG A 3 -7.97 -1.72 -27.08
CA ARG A 3 -6.88 -2.52 -26.50
C ARG A 3 -7.06 -2.84 -25.01
N TYR A 4 -7.75 -2.00 -24.24
CA TYR A 4 -7.93 -2.15 -22.78
C TYR A 4 -9.34 -1.76 -22.32
N PRO A 5 -10.40 -2.44 -22.80
CA PRO A 5 -11.79 -2.03 -22.54
C PRO A 5 -12.15 -2.03 -21.03
N ARG A 6 -11.59 -2.97 -20.26
CA ARG A 6 -11.80 -3.03 -18.80
C ARG A 6 -11.18 -1.84 -18.06
N LEU A 7 -9.98 -1.42 -18.48
CA LEU A 7 -9.29 -0.29 -17.87
C LEU A 7 -10.03 1.02 -18.17
N THR A 8 -10.47 1.20 -19.41
CA THR A 8 -11.19 2.42 -19.80
C THR A 8 -12.54 2.51 -19.10
N GLY A 9 -13.31 1.40 -19.03
CA GLY A 9 -14.57 1.38 -18.28
C GLY A 9 -14.37 1.69 -16.80
N TRP A 10 -13.41 1.03 -16.14
CA TRP A 10 -13.09 1.34 -14.74
C TRP A 10 -12.64 2.79 -14.53
N ALA A 11 -11.84 3.34 -15.43
CA ALA A 11 -11.35 4.71 -15.33
C ALA A 11 -12.49 5.73 -15.50
N GLU A 12 -13.45 5.46 -16.38
CA GLU A 12 -14.67 6.26 -16.55
C GLU A 12 -15.54 6.21 -15.29
N ASP A 13 -15.77 5.02 -14.72
CA ASP A 13 -16.55 4.85 -13.49
C ASP A 13 -15.90 5.49 -12.26
N ALA A 14 -14.56 5.46 -12.19
CA ALA A 14 -13.77 5.94 -11.05
C ALA A 14 -13.28 7.39 -11.18
N ILE A 15 -13.65 8.09 -12.27
CA ILE A 15 -13.05 9.39 -12.61
C ILE A 15 -13.34 10.45 -11.54
N GLU A 16 -14.56 10.48 -11.00
CA GLU A 16 -14.97 11.44 -9.99
C GLU A 16 -14.14 11.29 -8.70
N GLN A 17 -13.96 10.04 -8.25
CA GLN A 17 -13.15 9.72 -7.08
C GLN A 17 -11.69 10.08 -7.33
N THR A 18 -11.18 9.79 -8.53
CA THR A 18 -9.79 10.13 -8.91
C THR A 18 -9.54 11.63 -8.87
N LEU A 19 -10.49 12.43 -9.36
CA LEU A 19 -10.36 13.90 -9.39
C LEU A 19 -10.41 14.55 -8.00
N THR A 20 -10.91 13.86 -6.98
CA THR A 20 -10.87 14.38 -5.59
C THR A 20 -9.45 14.70 -5.11
N PHE A 21 -8.43 14.05 -5.68
CA PHE A 21 -7.02 14.36 -5.44
C PHE A 21 -6.69 15.84 -5.61
N PHE A 22 -7.27 16.51 -6.62
CA PHE A 22 -7.00 17.92 -6.91
C PHE A 22 -7.64 18.88 -5.89
N ARG A 23 -8.56 18.41 -5.04
CA ARG A 23 -9.12 19.21 -3.95
C ARG A 23 -8.13 19.39 -2.80
N LEU A 24 -7.06 18.59 -2.75
CA LEU A 24 -6.06 18.64 -1.69
C LEU A 24 -5.00 19.71 -1.97
N PRO A 25 -4.46 20.38 -0.93
CA PRO A 25 -3.35 21.32 -1.10
C PRO A 25 -2.15 20.70 -1.83
N ARG A 26 -1.50 21.48 -2.71
CA ARG A 26 -0.38 21.01 -3.56
C ARG A 26 0.78 20.41 -2.76
N GLN A 27 1.00 20.87 -1.53
CA GLN A 27 2.01 20.30 -0.63
C GLN A 27 1.81 18.80 -0.33
N HIS A 28 0.57 18.31 -0.36
CA HIS A 28 0.27 16.90 -0.09
C HIS A 28 0.38 16.01 -1.34
N HIS A 29 0.35 16.60 -2.53
CA HIS A 29 0.38 15.85 -3.80
C HIS A 29 1.64 15.00 -3.94
N LYS A 30 2.79 15.49 -3.45
CA LYS A 30 4.06 14.74 -3.50
C LYS A 30 3.96 13.40 -2.78
N HIS A 31 3.37 13.38 -1.57
CA HIS A 31 3.26 12.18 -0.76
C HIS A 31 2.11 11.28 -1.20
N LEU A 32 1.02 11.85 -1.72
CA LEU A 32 -0.15 11.08 -2.18
C LEU A 32 0.02 10.45 -3.56
N LYS A 33 0.85 11.03 -4.42
CA LYS A 33 1.14 10.47 -5.76
C LYS A 33 2.01 9.21 -5.70
N SER A 34 2.83 9.06 -4.65
CA SER A 34 3.73 7.92 -4.51
C SER A 34 3.11 6.82 -3.66
N THR A 35 3.13 5.59 -4.20
CA THR A 35 2.74 4.37 -3.48
C THR A 35 3.95 3.59 -2.98
N ASN A 36 5.18 4.11 -3.13
CA ASN A 36 6.42 3.38 -2.85
C ASN A 36 6.45 2.74 -1.45
N MET A 37 5.99 3.45 -0.42
CA MET A 37 5.97 2.93 0.95
C MET A 37 4.98 1.78 1.11
N LEU A 38 3.79 1.89 0.49
CA LEU A 38 2.77 0.85 0.49
C LEU A 38 3.22 -0.38 -0.32
N GLU A 39 3.86 -0.15 -1.47
CA GLU A 39 4.40 -1.21 -2.32
C GLU A 39 5.50 -1.99 -1.59
N ARG A 40 6.46 -1.29 -0.96
CA ARG A 40 7.50 -1.93 -0.15
C ARG A 40 6.93 -2.76 1.00
N LEU A 41 5.93 -2.25 1.73
CA LEU A 41 5.29 -3.00 2.80
C LEU A 41 4.56 -4.25 2.26
N ASN A 42 3.83 -4.11 1.15
CA ASN A 42 3.13 -5.23 0.52
C ASN A 42 4.08 -6.30 -0.01
N GLU A 43 5.21 -5.90 -0.60
CA GLU A 43 6.27 -6.81 -1.02
C GLU A 43 6.84 -7.59 0.15
N GLU A 44 7.09 -6.92 1.28
CA GLU A 44 7.61 -7.59 2.48
C GLU A 44 6.60 -8.55 3.10
N ILE A 45 5.31 -8.18 3.12
CA ILE A 45 4.22 -9.09 3.52
C ILE A 45 4.22 -10.33 2.62
N ARG A 46 4.27 -10.15 1.29
CA ARG A 46 4.33 -11.28 0.34
C ARG A 46 5.58 -12.12 0.56
N ARG A 47 6.75 -11.51 0.77
CA ARG A 47 8.01 -12.22 1.00
C ARG A 47 7.96 -13.08 2.26
N ARG A 48 7.53 -12.53 3.39
CA ARG A 48 7.47 -13.27 4.67
C ARG A 48 6.39 -14.35 4.66
N THR A 49 5.24 -14.09 4.06
CA THR A 49 4.17 -15.10 3.94
C THR A 49 4.54 -16.22 2.96
N TYR A 50 5.26 -15.92 1.89
CA TYR A 50 5.74 -16.91 0.91
C TYR A 50 6.71 -17.93 1.53
N VAL A 51 7.57 -17.50 2.47
CA VAL A 51 8.48 -18.41 3.20
C VAL A 51 7.71 -19.42 4.04
N VAL A 52 6.61 -19.01 4.68
CA VAL A 52 5.79 -19.89 5.54
C VAL A 52 4.98 -20.89 4.71
N ARG A 53 4.60 -20.54 3.47
CA ARG A 53 3.78 -21.32 2.51
C ARG A 53 2.37 -21.65 2.97
N ILE A 54 2.19 -22.28 4.13
CA ILE A 54 0.89 -22.70 4.68
C ILE A 54 0.83 -22.30 6.16
N PHE A 55 -0.23 -21.58 6.52
CA PHE A 55 -0.49 -21.23 7.91
C PHE A 55 -1.49 -22.21 8.55
N PRO A 56 -1.33 -22.55 9.83
CA PRO A 56 -2.25 -23.47 10.52
C PRO A 56 -3.65 -22.87 10.76
N ASN A 57 -3.77 -21.54 10.76
CA ASN A 57 -5.03 -20.80 10.83
C ASN A 57 -4.84 -19.33 10.43
N THR A 58 -5.94 -18.60 10.25
CA THR A 58 -5.94 -17.16 9.90
C THR A 58 -5.24 -16.30 10.95
N GLU A 59 -5.42 -16.59 12.24
CA GLU A 59 -4.81 -15.84 13.35
C GLU A 59 -3.28 -15.90 13.31
N SER A 60 -2.71 -17.02 12.88
CA SER A 60 -1.26 -17.18 12.75
C SER A 60 -0.68 -16.30 11.63
N CYS A 61 -1.38 -16.19 10.50
CA CYS A 61 -1.03 -15.27 9.42
C CYS A 61 -1.17 -13.81 9.88
N LEU A 62 -2.30 -13.50 10.53
CA LEU A 62 -2.56 -12.17 11.06
C LEU A 62 -1.51 -11.72 12.07
N ARG A 63 -1.05 -12.63 12.95
CA ARG A 63 0.03 -12.35 13.91
C ARG A 63 1.33 -11.97 13.20
N LEU A 64 1.71 -12.67 12.14
CA LEU A 64 2.91 -12.35 11.35
C LEU A 64 2.79 -10.97 10.70
N VAL A 65 1.66 -10.68 10.05
CA VAL A 65 1.43 -9.40 9.36
C VAL A 65 1.40 -8.24 10.37
N ARG A 66 0.76 -8.42 11.52
CA ARG A 66 0.74 -7.42 12.60
C ARG A 66 2.13 -7.16 13.16
N ALA A 67 2.92 -8.20 13.42
CA ALA A 67 4.29 -8.06 13.90
C ALA A 67 5.14 -7.24 12.90
N LEU A 68 5.04 -7.55 11.60
CA LEU A 68 5.72 -6.79 10.55
C LEU A 68 5.25 -5.32 10.50
N ALA A 69 3.95 -5.06 10.67
CA ALA A 69 3.43 -3.70 10.68
C ALA A 69 3.97 -2.88 11.87
N VAL A 70 4.06 -3.49 13.06
CA VAL A 70 4.65 -2.86 14.25
C VAL A 70 6.13 -2.55 14.02
N GLU A 71 6.92 -3.53 13.58
CA GLU A 71 8.34 -3.37 13.27
C GLU A 71 8.57 -2.26 12.23
N THR A 72 7.75 -2.23 11.18
CA THR A 72 7.83 -1.22 10.13
C THR A 72 7.52 0.19 10.67
N ASN A 73 6.50 0.30 11.52
CA ASN A 73 6.14 1.57 12.16
C ASN A 73 7.25 2.07 13.09
N GLU A 74 7.83 1.19 13.91
CA GLU A 74 8.96 1.52 14.78
C GLU A 74 10.15 2.05 13.97
N ASN A 75 10.52 1.35 12.89
CA ASN A 75 11.59 1.77 11.98
C ASN A 75 11.33 3.15 11.35
N TRP A 76 10.08 3.44 10.97
CA TRP A 76 9.73 4.76 10.43
C TRP A 76 9.83 5.87 11.47
N MET A 77 9.38 5.60 12.70
CA MET A 77 9.47 6.55 13.80
C MET A 77 10.93 6.86 14.16
N GLU A 78 11.81 5.85 14.11
CA GLU A 78 13.25 6.04 14.31
C GLU A 78 13.89 6.82 13.16
N ALA A 79 13.62 6.43 11.91
CA ALA A 79 14.18 7.12 10.74
C ALA A 79 13.79 8.61 10.69
N ASN A 80 12.57 8.96 11.10
CA ASN A 80 12.12 10.35 11.20
C ASN A 80 12.69 11.12 12.40
N ARG A 81 13.22 10.44 13.42
CA ARG A 81 13.79 11.06 14.63
C ARG A 81 15.21 11.58 14.40
N TYR A 82 15.92 11.05 13.39
CA TYR A 82 17.29 11.45 13.05
C TYR A 82 17.37 12.39 11.83
N ILE A 83 16.24 12.99 11.44
CA ILE A 83 16.12 14.07 10.44
C ILE A 83 15.80 15.36 11.19
#